data_AF-A0A2E8CRL8-F1
#
_entry.id   AF-A0A2E8CRL8-F1
#
_cell.length_a   1.000
_cell.length_b   1.000
_cell.length_c   1.000
_cell.angle_alpha   90.00
_cell.angle_beta   90.00
_cell.angle_gamma   90.00
#
_symmetry.space_group_name_H-M   'P 1'
#
loop_
_entity.id
_entity.type
_entity.pdbx_description
1 polymer ?
#
loop_
_entity_poly.entity_id
_entity_poly.type
_entity_poly.pdbx_seq_one_letter_code
_entity_poly.pdbx_strand_id
1 'polypeptide(L)'
;MSLDGIHGLCHWDRVHENGVFLARYSGGDLLVVELFAYLHDSCRQSDSWDPEHGLRAAELTRSLAEEWLNLEGDQLELLVFACEFHEKGKISDDPTVGACWDSDRLDLGRVGIKPDPKLLSTERAKHPEVINWGWQRSLGV
;
A
#
# COMPACT_ATOMS: atom_id res chain seq x y z
N MET A 1 -16.37 4.89 -5.00
CA MET A 1 -16.74 3.77 -4.09
C MET A 1 -17.17 4.33 -2.74
N SER A 2 -17.65 3.49 -1.82
CA SER A 2 -17.97 3.91 -0.46
C SER A 2 -16.69 4.02 0.39
N LEU A 3 -16.59 5.08 1.20
CA LEU A 3 -15.52 5.21 2.21
C LEU A 3 -15.65 4.19 3.34
N ASP A 4 -16.86 3.62 3.53
CA ASP A 4 -17.12 2.54 4.47
C ASP A 4 -17.05 1.14 3.81
N GLY A 5 -16.55 1.07 2.57
CA GLY A 5 -16.43 -0.17 1.81
C GLY A 5 -15.12 -0.93 2.02
N ILE A 6 -14.98 -2.06 1.33
CA ILE A 6 -13.81 -2.96 1.42
C ILE A 6 -12.49 -2.34 0.91
N HIS A 7 -12.55 -1.26 0.14
CA HIS A 7 -11.40 -0.43 -0.28
C HIS A 7 -11.51 1.01 0.29
N GLY A 8 -12.19 1.16 1.43
CA GLY A 8 -12.44 2.43 2.09
C GLY A 8 -11.45 2.76 3.22
N LEU A 9 -11.86 3.65 4.12
CA LEU A 9 -11.00 4.21 5.17
C LEU A 9 -10.41 3.14 6.09
N CYS A 10 -11.21 2.16 6.52
CA CYS A 10 -10.69 1.09 7.38
C CYS A 10 -9.58 0.27 6.70
N HIS A 11 -9.64 0.10 5.38
CA HIS A 11 -8.56 -0.52 4.62
C HIS A 11 -7.32 0.39 4.62
N TRP A 12 -7.46 1.66 4.25
CA TRP A 12 -6.35 2.62 4.21
C TRP A 12 -5.66 2.79 5.56
N ASP A 13 -6.41 2.83 6.67
CA ASP A 13 -5.87 2.89 8.03
C ASP A 13 -5.01 1.66 8.36
N ARG A 14 -5.46 0.47 7.96
CA ARG A 14 -4.68 -0.76 8.16
C ARG A 14 -3.45 -0.82 7.28
N VAL A 15 -3.54 -0.35 6.02
CA VAL A 15 -2.37 -0.19 5.14
C VAL A 15 -1.37 0.76 5.78
N HIS A 16 -1.82 1.88 6.32
CA HIS A 16 -0.97 2.83 7.04
C HIS A 16 -0.29 2.18 8.25
N GLU A 17 -1.04 1.51 9.12
CA GLU A 17 -0.48 0.82 10.30
C GLU A 17 0.53 -0.27 9.93
N ASN A 18 0.23 -1.07 8.90
CA ASN A 18 1.12 -2.11 8.40
C ASN A 18 2.38 -1.49 7.78
N GLY A 19 2.24 -0.43 6.99
CA GLY A 19 3.32 0.27 6.32
C GLY A 19 4.29 0.90 7.30
N VAL A 20 3.79 1.67 8.27
CA VAL A 20 4.62 2.29 9.32
C VAL A 20 5.39 1.22 10.10
N PHE A 21 4.74 0.10 10.43
CA PHE A 21 5.42 -1.04 11.06
C PHE A 21 6.56 -1.56 10.18
N LEU A 22 6.30 -1.89 8.92
CA LEU A 22 7.30 -2.47 8.03
C LEU A 22 8.47 -1.52 7.74
N ALA A 23 8.17 -0.26 7.43
CA ALA A 23 9.16 0.78 7.11
C ALA A 23 10.17 0.98 8.26
N ARG A 24 9.70 0.95 9.52
CA ARG A 24 10.57 1.03 10.70
C ARG A 24 11.55 -0.14 10.82
N TYR A 25 11.18 -1.32 10.32
CA TYR A 25 12.05 -2.51 10.32
C TYR A 25 12.96 -2.59 9.09
N SER A 26 12.47 -2.17 7.92
CA SER A 26 13.22 -2.26 6.65
C SER A 26 14.08 -1.03 6.36
N GLY A 27 13.89 0.07 7.08
CA GLY A 27 14.54 1.35 6.78
C GLY A 27 13.89 2.11 5.62
N GLY A 28 12.60 1.87 5.36
CA GLY A 28 11.84 2.61 4.36
C GLY A 28 11.50 4.04 4.79
N ASP A 29 11.26 4.91 3.82
CA ASP A 29 10.84 6.29 4.05
C ASP A 29 9.41 6.33 4.60
N LEU A 30 9.27 6.83 5.84
CA LEU A 30 7.98 6.87 6.52
C LEU A 30 6.97 7.78 5.83
N LEU A 31 7.40 8.95 5.34
CA LEU A 31 6.48 9.90 4.71
C LEU A 31 5.87 9.31 3.45
N VAL A 32 6.70 8.67 2.62
CA VAL A 32 6.22 8.00 1.39
C VAL A 32 5.23 6.89 1.73
N VAL A 33 5.54 6.06 2.74
CA VAL A 33 4.68 4.94 3.14
C VAL A 33 3.35 5.41 3.71
N GLU A 34 3.36 6.47 4.52
CA GLU A 34 2.16 7.06 5.08
C GLU A 34 1.27 7.64 3.98
N LEU A 35 1.84 8.37 3.02
CA LEU A 35 1.10 8.93 1.89
C LEU A 35 0.55 7.85 0.96
N PHE A 36 1.33 6.80 0.67
CA PHE A 36 0.90 5.67 -0.15
C PHE A 36 -0.38 5.05 0.40
N ALA A 37 -0.46 4.86 1.72
CA ALA A 37 -1.60 4.21 2.36
C ALA A 37 -2.94 4.88 2.05
N TYR A 38 -2.97 6.20 1.88
CA TYR A 38 -4.19 6.97 1.60
C TYR A 38 -4.38 7.33 0.12
N LEU A 39 -3.38 7.07 -0.73
CA LEU A 39 -3.42 7.44 -2.15
C LEU A 39 -3.57 6.23 -3.09
N HIS A 40 -3.01 5.06 -2.77
CA HIS A 40 -2.90 3.93 -3.71
C HIS A 40 -4.25 3.49 -4.32
N ASP A 41 -5.32 3.52 -3.51
CA ASP A 41 -6.67 3.10 -3.89
C ASP A 41 -7.66 4.29 -4.03
N SER A 42 -7.20 5.54 -3.90
CA SER A 42 -8.09 6.72 -3.91
C SER A 42 -8.77 6.95 -5.27
N CYS A 43 -8.24 6.37 -6.34
CA CYS A 43 -8.73 6.51 -7.71
C CYS A 43 -9.40 5.24 -8.26
N ARG A 44 -9.83 4.33 -7.37
CA ARG A 44 -10.67 3.20 -7.78
C ARG A 44 -12.04 3.68 -8.27
N GLN A 45 -12.45 3.13 -9.41
CA GLN A 45 -13.77 3.31 -10.00
C GLN A 45 -14.68 2.11 -9.72
N SER A 46 -14.12 0.99 -9.27
CA SER A 46 -14.84 -0.25 -8.95
C SER A 46 -14.18 -1.00 -7.79
N ASP A 47 -15.01 -1.58 -6.92
CA ASP A 47 -14.57 -2.54 -5.89
C ASP A 47 -14.19 -3.91 -6.48
N SER A 48 -14.48 -4.14 -7.77
CA SER A 48 -14.14 -5.36 -8.49
C SER A 48 -12.90 -5.14 -9.37
N TRP A 49 -12.95 -5.62 -10.62
CA TRP A 49 -11.89 -5.46 -11.60
C TRP A 49 -11.69 -3.98 -11.97
N ASP A 50 -10.51 -3.47 -11.67
CA ASP A 50 -10.12 -2.10 -12.00
C ASP A 50 -8.59 -2.03 -12.21
N PRO A 51 -8.03 -2.58 -13.30
CA PRO A 51 -6.59 -2.76 -13.45
C PRO A 51 -5.81 -1.45 -13.68
N GLU A 52 -6.47 -0.30 -13.74
CA GLU A 52 -5.85 1.01 -13.99
C GLU A 52 -5.93 1.94 -12.78
N HIS A 53 -6.44 1.49 -11.63
CA HIS A 53 -6.55 2.34 -10.44
C HIS A 53 -5.19 2.84 -9.94
N GLY A 54 -4.15 2.00 -9.96
CA GLY A 54 -2.81 2.42 -9.56
C GLY A 54 -2.26 3.53 -10.45
N LEU A 55 -2.46 3.45 -11.77
CA LEU A 55 -2.04 4.49 -12.72
C LEU A 55 -2.75 5.82 -12.42
N ARG A 56 -4.06 5.79 -12.19
CA ARG A 56 -4.82 7.01 -11.85
C ARG A 56 -4.41 7.58 -10.49
N ALA A 57 -4.12 6.72 -9.51
CA ALA A 57 -3.60 7.14 -8.20
C ALA A 57 -2.22 7.81 -8.33
N ALA A 58 -1.35 7.29 -9.19
CA ALA A 58 -0.07 7.89 -9.52
C ALA A 58 -0.22 9.28 -10.18
N GLU A 59 -1.15 9.45 -11.12
CA GLU A 59 -1.45 10.75 -11.72
C GLU A 59 -1.96 11.75 -10.68
N LEU A 60 -2.90 11.35 -9.81
CA LEU A 60 -3.40 12.18 -8.71
C LEU A 60 -2.26 12.57 -7.76
N THR A 61 -1.37 11.63 -7.42
CA THR A 61 -0.23 11.86 -6.55
C THR A 61 0.67 12.97 -7.10
N ARG A 62 0.96 12.96 -8.41
CA ARG A 62 1.76 14.03 -9.05
C ARG A 62 1.08 15.39 -8.92
N SER A 63 -0.22 15.46 -9.19
CA SER A 63 -0.98 16.72 -9.05
C SER A 63 -0.99 17.23 -7.60
N LEU A 64 -1.15 16.34 -6.61
CA LEU A 64 -1.12 16.73 -5.20
C LEU A 64 0.28 17.16 -4.75
N ALA A 65 1.33 16.55 -5.28
CA ALA A 65 2.70 16.89 -4.91
C ALA A 65 3.11 18.30 -5.32
N GLU A 66 2.65 18.78 -6.48
CA GLU A 66 2.95 20.13 -6.94
C GLU A 66 2.37 21.23 -6.04
N GLU A 67 1.27 20.94 -5.33
CA GLU A 67 0.51 21.95 -4.58
C GLU A 67 0.51 21.75 -3.06
N TRP A 68 0.56 20.50 -2.58
CA TRP A 68 0.18 20.15 -1.20
C TRP A 68 1.17 19.25 -0.45
N LEU A 69 1.98 18.44 -1.14
CA LEU A 69 2.89 17.49 -0.50
C LEU A 69 4.31 18.06 -0.44
N ASN A 70 4.86 18.21 0.76
CA ASN A 70 6.25 18.63 0.96
C ASN A 70 7.19 17.41 0.83
N LEU A 71 7.34 16.93 -0.40
CA LEU A 71 8.23 15.81 -0.75
C LEU A 71 9.61 16.32 -1.17
N GLU A 72 10.66 15.62 -0.75
CA GLU A 72 12.05 15.97 -0.99
C GLU A 72 12.81 14.82 -1.68
N GLY A 73 13.87 15.16 -2.43
CA GLY A 73 14.70 14.16 -3.11
C GLY A 73 13.88 13.28 -4.06
N ASP A 74 14.02 11.96 -3.92
CA ASP A 74 13.38 10.96 -4.78
C ASP A 74 12.01 10.48 -4.22
N GLN A 75 11.46 11.13 -3.18
CA GLN A 75 10.24 10.68 -2.51
C GLN A 75 9.01 10.67 -3.42
N LEU A 76 8.87 11.66 -4.30
CA LEU A 76 7.74 11.72 -5.24
C LEU A 76 7.77 10.55 -6.22
N GLU A 77 8.95 10.24 -6.75
CA GLU A 77 9.19 9.16 -7.69
C GLU A 77 8.91 7.81 -7.04
N LEU A 78 9.36 7.60 -5.80
CA LEU A 78 9.06 6.40 -5.01
C LEU A 78 7.55 6.26 -4.75
N LEU A 79 6.89 7.34 -4.34
CA LEU A 79 5.44 7.33 -4.05
C LEU A 79 4.63 7.04 -5.31
N VAL A 80 4.93 7.73 -6.42
CA VAL A 80 4.26 7.51 -7.70
C VAL A 80 4.47 6.09 -8.20
N PHE A 81 5.71 5.58 -8.15
CA PHE A 81 6.01 4.22 -8.56
C PHE A 81 5.29 3.19 -7.67
N ALA A 82 5.25 3.43 -6.36
CA ALA A 82 4.54 2.57 -5.42
C ALA A 82 3.05 2.53 -5.76
N CYS A 83 2.39 3.67 -5.96
CA CYS A 83 0.97 3.76 -6.35
C CYS A 83 0.69 3.07 -7.69
N GLU A 84 1.49 3.32 -8.74
CA GLU A 84 1.23 2.80 -10.09
C GLU A 84 1.27 1.27 -10.18
N PHE A 85 2.15 0.63 -9.40
CA PHE A 85 2.50 -0.77 -9.58
C PHE A 85 2.06 -1.71 -8.44
N HIS A 86 1.42 -1.21 -7.39
CA HIS A 86 1.11 -2.02 -6.20
C HIS A 86 0.25 -3.25 -6.51
N GLU A 87 -0.71 -3.14 -7.44
CA GLU A 87 -1.62 -4.20 -7.83
C GLU A 87 -1.06 -5.15 -8.91
N LYS A 88 0.17 -4.94 -9.39
CA LYS A 88 0.75 -5.72 -10.51
C LYS A 88 1.46 -7.00 -10.08
N GLY A 89 1.43 -7.36 -8.80
CA GLY A 89 2.05 -8.59 -8.26
C GLY A 89 3.58 -8.57 -8.27
N LYS A 90 4.21 -7.39 -8.34
CA LYS A 90 5.67 -7.22 -8.31
C LYS A 90 6.22 -7.19 -6.89
N ILE A 91 7.49 -7.52 -6.70
CA ILE A 91 8.24 -7.26 -5.45
C ILE A 91 9.34 -6.23 -5.71
N SER A 92 9.83 -5.58 -4.65
CA SER A 92 10.87 -4.55 -4.74
C SER A 92 12.00 -4.80 -3.74
N ASP A 93 13.24 -4.54 -4.15
CA ASP A 93 14.39 -4.49 -3.25
C ASP A 93 14.53 -3.12 -2.56
N ASP A 94 13.83 -2.09 -3.05
CA ASP A 94 13.73 -0.80 -2.37
C ASP A 94 12.87 -0.94 -1.11
N PRO A 95 13.38 -0.58 0.08
CA PRO A 95 12.69 -0.81 1.35
C PRO A 95 11.42 0.04 1.52
N THR A 96 11.32 1.18 0.85
CA THR A 96 10.16 2.07 0.87
C THR A 96 9.05 1.50 0.01
N VAL A 97 9.34 1.21 -1.27
CA VAL A 97 8.38 0.61 -2.21
C VAL A 97 7.93 -0.77 -1.70
N GLY A 98 8.87 -1.56 -1.18
CA GLY A 98 8.57 -2.85 -0.59
C GLY A 98 7.61 -2.75 0.59
N ALA A 99 7.82 -1.79 1.51
CA ALA A 99 6.92 -1.56 2.63
C ALA A 99 5.52 -1.11 2.17
N CYS A 100 5.43 -0.22 1.18
CA CYS A 100 4.16 0.19 0.58
C CYS A 100 3.37 -1.03 0.06
N TRP A 101 3.97 -1.82 -0.84
CA TRP A 101 3.26 -2.94 -1.45
C TRP A 101 2.92 -4.05 -0.45
N ASP A 102 3.82 -4.35 0.47
CA ASP A 102 3.57 -5.36 1.50
C ASP A 102 2.46 -4.92 2.45
N SER A 103 2.35 -3.62 2.74
CA SER A 103 1.33 -3.09 3.65
C SER A 103 -0.11 -3.29 3.14
N ASP A 104 -0.34 -3.09 1.84
CA ASP A 104 -1.61 -3.41 1.17
C ASP A 104 -1.83 -4.93 1.09
N ARG A 105 -0.80 -5.69 0.70
CA ARG A 105 -0.92 -7.15 0.57
C ARG A 105 -1.22 -7.83 1.89
N LEU A 106 -0.67 -7.36 3.01
CA LEU A 106 -0.99 -7.89 4.34
C LEU A 106 -2.47 -7.70 4.72
N ASP A 107 -3.17 -6.75 4.08
CA ASP A 107 -4.58 -6.44 4.31
C ASP A 107 -5.55 -7.24 3.42
N LEU A 108 -5.05 -8.21 2.63
CA LEU A 108 -5.85 -8.99 1.68
C LEU A 108 -6.89 -9.94 2.32
N GLY A 109 -6.89 -10.08 3.65
CA GLY A 109 -7.92 -10.84 4.35
C GLY A 109 -9.32 -10.28 4.12
N ARG A 110 -9.45 -8.97 3.89
CA ARG A 110 -10.72 -8.28 3.59
C ARG A 110 -11.43 -8.82 2.35
N VAL A 111 -10.65 -9.32 1.38
CA VAL A 111 -11.12 -9.93 0.14
C VAL A 111 -10.94 -11.46 0.14
N GLY A 112 -10.70 -12.06 1.31
CA GLY A 112 -10.60 -13.51 1.49
C GLY A 112 -9.30 -14.14 0.98
N ILE A 113 -8.26 -13.34 0.72
CA ILE A 113 -6.98 -13.83 0.20
C ILE A 113 -5.94 -13.85 1.32
N LYS A 114 -5.25 -14.99 1.48
CA LYS A 114 -4.10 -15.09 2.39
C LYS A 114 -2.83 -14.64 1.65
N PRO A 115 -2.01 -13.73 2.20
CA PRO A 115 -0.79 -13.26 1.54
C PRO A 115 0.19 -14.42 1.31
N ASP A 116 0.75 -14.49 0.09
CA ASP A 116 1.85 -15.41 -0.24
C ASP A 116 3.19 -14.75 0.09
N PRO A 117 4.04 -15.33 0.97
CA PRO A 117 5.37 -14.79 1.27
C PRO A 117 6.24 -14.52 0.04
N LYS A 118 6.04 -15.24 -1.08
CA LYS A 118 6.79 -15.03 -2.32
C LYS A 118 6.42 -13.74 -3.06
N LEU A 119 5.28 -13.16 -2.72
CA LEU A 119 4.79 -11.88 -3.23
C LEU A 119 5.01 -10.77 -2.21
N LEU A 120 5.81 -10.98 -1.18
CA LEU A 120 6.19 -9.95 -0.22
C LEU A 120 7.65 -9.55 -0.43
N SER A 121 7.94 -8.28 -0.25
CA SER A 121 9.20 -7.64 -0.58
C SER A 121 10.15 -7.64 0.62
N THR A 122 9.69 -7.05 1.73
CA THR A 122 10.46 -6.89 2.97
C THR A 122 10.62 -8.23 3.69
N GLU A 123 11.81 -8.46 4.23
CA GLU A 123 12.05 -9.68 5.02
C GLU A 123 11.06 -9.79 6.18
N ARG A 124 10.74 -8.67 6.84
CA ARG A 124 9.81 -8.67 7.97
C ARG A 124 8.39 -9.08 7.57
N ALA A 125 7.88 -8.67 6.40
CA ALA A 125 6.55 -9.05 5.96
C ALA A 125 6.43 -10.55 5.65
N LYS A 126 7.51 -11.22 5.24
CA LYS A 126 7.53 -12.67 4.91
C LYS A 126 7.36 -13.57 6.13
N HIS A 127 7.52 -13.03 7.33
CA HIS A 127 7.39 -13.79 8.57
C HIS A 127 5.94 -14.28 8.79
N PRO A 128 5.72 -15.59 9.06
CA PRO A 128 4.38 -16.13 9.27
C PRO A 128 3.58 -15.41 10.35
N GLU A 129 4.24 -14.93 11.41
CA GLU A 129 3.56 -14.16 12.46
C GLU A 129 3.05 -12.79 11.97
N VAL A 130 3.78 -12.12 11.08
CA VAL A 130 3.39 -10.82 10.51
C VAL A 130 2.28 -11.00 9.49
N ILE A 131 2.37 -12.03 8.63
CA ILE A 131 1.31 -12.38 7.68
C ILE A 131 0.01 -12.67 8.42
N ASN A 132 0.05 -13.51 9.45
CA ASN A 132 -1.15 -13.83 10.22
C ASN A 132 -1.68 -12.59 10.97
N TRP A 133 -0.81 -11.72 11.48
CA TRP A 133 -1.22 -10.49 12.16
C TRP A 133 -2.00 -9.54 11.23
N GLY A 134 -1.47 -9.23 10.04
CA GLY A 134 -2.16 -8.38 9.06
C GLY A 134 -3.43 -9.03 8.52
N TRP A 135 -3.35 -10.31 8.14
CA TRP A 135 -4.47 -11.04 7.57
C TRP A 135 -5.66 -11.15 8.53
N GLN A 136 -5.43 -11.49 9.81
CA GLN A 136 -6.52 -11.62 10.79
C GLN A 136 -7.23 -10.29 11.07
N ARG A 137 -6.46 -9.19 11.12
CA ARG A 137 -7.00 -7.83 11.37
C ARG A 137 -7.84 -7.30 10.20
N SER A 138 -7.68 -7.87 9.01
CA SER A 138 -8.43 -7.50 7.82
C SER A 138 -9.66 -8.38 7.56
N LEU A 139 -9.97 -9.35 8.41
CA LEU A 139 -11.17 -10.18 8.24
C LEU A 139 -12.44 -9.46 8.71
N GLY A 140 -13.54 -9.64 7.99
CA GLY A 140 -14.88 -9.24 8.44
C GLY A 140 -15.14 -7.73 8.43
N VAL A 141 -14.32 -7.00 7.68
CA VAL A 141 -14.41 -5.57 7.39
C VAL A 141 -14.85 -5.34 5.96
#